data_AF-A0A1I8NK35-F1
#
_entry.id   AF-A0A1I8NK35-F1
#
_cell.length_a   1.000
_cell.length_b   1.000
_cell.length_c   1.000
_cell.angle_alpha   90.00
_cell.angle_beta   90.00
_cell.angle_gamma   90.00
#
_symmetry.space_group_name_H-M   'P 1'
#
loop_
_entity.id
_entity.type
_entity.pdbx_description
1 polymer ?
#
loop_
_entity_poly.entity_id
_entity_poly.type
_entity_poly.pdbx_seq_one_letter_code
_entity_poly.pdbx_strand_id
1 'polypeptide(L)'
;MNAKDLNENQRRILMDFLSPNFRLYVDFHYYASMRWSENHEENLDNYKNVAEMLNYEANMEIREYLENASPETMPRFVRLFADFYESCGEDQEFLARKYMQQMEKQENMKWALLTPNDRLEEIGFDWPTILARFRKYGLNDVLIKSEFSYQNANKRRIYLKKPFDDIFNALNAYSLDDYNNKIPLPQGTTGFMVLWESIDKFEDKINDIDVEQQMEVFEYNNLPYPWLKKYLSFLMESENLTTSNIEFVIDDTAYVEALDNILSELDGVFLSRYLEVRFIYHLEMLHKTSTPNECMTTAKSLMPFAHEWIYAELHPELLAEISRIHEMFEKIIQHLEKYMRMDKFDLIPQEFYVKLKNLQLKVGNLPQENAKDLLENYYTDLEFDPKNYYGNYLKLLQFFFELEKTCQSYEAIDLQVNKEFFIKNPVHEYDKEIHTQHYPGVNVLIVPLMLLRPPIYHGAFEEIIKCSSLGTIMASDAFKSLGTLPGYNEHETENFAGVIGLHASYEIFFSSLTSEEISRYQTVFGLSSLQDVKKMFFLNALHYKSGWLSSNGSYVAFVVSHLSEFAETFDCKMDRFLKMF
;
A
#
# COMPACT_ATOMS: atom_id res chain seq x y z
N MET A 1 -9.86 -6.42 30.59
CA MET A 1 -10.63 -7.66 30.34
C MET A 1 -9.74 -8.85 30.70
N ASN A 2 -10.26 -9.91 31.35
CA ASN A 2 -9.41 -11.07 31.66
C ASN A 2 -9.19 -11.94 30.40
N ALA A 3 -8.17 -12.80 30.39
CA ALA A 3 -7.81 -13.60 29.21
C ALA A 3 -8.95 -14.53 28.75
N LYS A 4 -9.69 -15.12 29.68
CA LYS A 4 -10.80 -16.03 29.36
C LYS A 4 -11.92 -15.28 28.63
N ASP A 5 -12.34 -14.14 29.15
CA ASP A 5 -13.41 -13.31 28.58
C ASP A 5 -13.05 -12.88 27.15
N LEU A 6 -11.78 -12.50 26.92
CA LEU A 6 -11.30 -12.08 25.60
C LEU A 6 -11.40 -13.22 24.57
N ASN A 7 -10.99 -14.44 24.93
CA ASN A 7 -11.04 -15.61 24.05
C ASN A 7 -12.48 -16.07 23.79
N GLU A 8 -13.34 -16.08 24.83
CA GLU A 8 -14.76 -16.38 24.68
C GLU A 8 -15.46 -15.34 23.79
N ASN A 9 -15.10 -14.05 23.94
CA ASN A 9 -15.62 -12.99 23.10
C ASN A 9 -15.21 -13.17 21.63
N GLN A 10 -13.95 -13.50 21.34
CA GLN A 10 -13.50 -13.75 19.98
C GLN A 10 -14.27 -14.91 19.33
N ARG A 11 -14.46 -16.02 20.05
CA ARG A 11 -15.30 -17.12 19.56
C ARG A 11 -16.72 -16.67 19.28
N ARG A 12 -17.33 -15.91 20.20
CA ARG A 12 -18.70 -15.40 20.04
C ARG A 12 -18.83 -14.56 18.77
N ILE A 13 -17.90 -13.63 18.55
CA ILE A 13 -17.79 -12.80 17.34
C ILE A 13 -17.79 -13.68 16.07
N LEU A 14 -16.92 -14.71 16.01
CA LEU A 14 -16.86 -15.62 14.86
C LEU A 14 -18.19 -16.36 14.61
N MET A 15 -18.90 -16.74 15.68
CA MET A 15 -20.18 -17.45 15.57
C MET A 15 -21.33 -16.51 15.18
N ASP A 16 -21.30 -15.26 15.66
CA ASP A 16 -22.31 -14.25 15.36
C ASP A 16 -22.29 -13.85 13.87
N PHE A 17 -21.14 -13.96 13.21
CA PHE A 17 -21.00 -13.65 11.78
C PHE A 17 -21.48 -14.75 10.82
N LEU A 18 -21.77 -15.95 11.35
CA LEU A 18 -22.23 -17.07 10.54
C LEU A 18 -23.64 -16.83 9.99
N SER A 19 -23.81 -17.01 8.68
CA SER A 19 -25.11 -16.96 8.03
C SER A 19 -25.59 -18.36 7.61
N PRO A 20 -26.61 -18.94 8.29
CA PRO A 20 -27.11 -20.27 7.96
C PRO A 20 -27.85 -20.33 6.62
N ASN A 21 -28.15 -19.18 6.03
CA ASN A 21 -28.84 -19.06 4.74
C ASN A 21 -27.94 -19.44 3.55
N PHE A 22 -26.63 -19.46 3.75
CA PHE A 22 -25.66 -19.84 2.72
C PHE A 22 -25.14 -21.26 2.97
N ARG A 23 -25.00 -22.02 1.89
CA ARG A 23 -24.41 -23.36 1.96
C ARG A 23 -22.90 -23.22 2.00
N LEU A 24 -22.29 -23.74 3.07
CA LEU A 24 -20.84 -23.89 3.29
C LEU A 24 -20.04 -24.24 2.03
N TYR A 25 -20.59 -25.10 1.17
CA TYR A 25 -19.91 -25.68 0.00
C TYR A 25 -20.07 -24.89 -1.30
N VAL A 26 -21.03 -23.96 -1.33
CA VAL A 26 -21.29 -23.13 -2.51
C VAL A 26 -20.59 -21.79 -2.33
N ASP A 27 -20.65 -21.25 -1.10
CA ASP A 27 -20.04 -19.97 -0.81
C ASP A 27 -19.67 -19.86 0.67
N PHE A 28 -18.43 -20.28 0.99
CA PHE A 28 -17.94 -20.24 2.36
C PHE A 28 -17.75 -18.80 2.87
N HIS A 29 -17.38 -17.86 1.99
CA HIS A 29 -17.19 -16.46 2.38
C HIS A 29 -18.50 -15.88 2.90
N TYR A 30 -19.60 -16.04 2.15
CA TYR A 30 -20.91 -15.58 2.61
C TYR A 30 -21.40 -16.34 3.85
N TYR A 31 -21.11 -17.64 3.95
CA TYR A 31 -21.42 -18.38 5.17
C TYR A 31 -20.70 -17.80 6.40
N ALA A 32 -19.40 -17.49 6.29
CA ALA A 32 -18.56 -17.08 7.41
C ALA A 32 -18.64 -15.58 7.73
N SER A 33 -18.98 -14.74 6.75
CA SER A 33 -18.76 -13.30 6.82
C SER A 33 -20.00 -12.45 6.50
N MET A 34 -21.11 -13.01 6.00
CA MET A 34 -22.26 -12.17 5.56
C MET A 34 -22.86 -11.32 6.69
N ARG A 35 -22.95 -11.86 7.91
CA ARG A 35 -23.46 -11.07 9.05
C ARG A 35 -22.44 -10.09 9.61
N TRP A 36 -21.17 -10.17 9.18
CA TRP A 36 -20.21 -9.13 9.53
C TRP A 36 -20.66 -7.79 8.95
N SER A 37 -21.07 -7.73 7.68
CA SER A 37 -21.60 -6.48 7.11
C SER A 37 -22.84 -6.01 7.86
N GLU A 38 -23.82 -6.89 8.12
CA GLU A 38 -25.04 -6.53 8.85
C GLU A 38 -24.75 -5.91 10.23
N ASN A 39 -23.75 -6.44 10.95
CA ASN A 39 -23.37 -5.94 12.28
C ASN A 39 -22.58 -4.63 12.25
N HIS A 40 -22.13 -4.15 11.09
CA HIS A 40 -21.32 -2.95 10.94
C HIS A 40 -21.90 -1.94 9.92
N GLU A 41 -23.19 -2.02 9.61
CA GLU A 41 -23.89 -1.12 8.67
C GLU A 41 -23.81 0.35 9.07
N GLU A 42 -23.90 0.64 10.37
CA GLU A 42 -23.78 2.01 10.89
C GLU A 42 -22.38 2.62 10.69
N ASN A 43 -21.37 1.80 10.39
CA ASN A 43 -19.99 2.23 10.22
C ASN A 43 -19.49 2.17 8.77
N LEU A 44 -20.39 2.00 7.79
CA LEU A 44 -20.04 1.83 6.37
C LEU A 44 -19.23 3.00 5.79
N ASP A 45 -19.44 4.21 6.31
CA ASP A 45 -18.72 5.41 5.91
C ASP A 45 -17.27 5.44 6.46
N ASN A 46 -16.98 4.64 7.49
CA ASN A 46 -15.67 4.61 8.15
C ASN A 46 -14.81 3.43 7.68
N TYR A 47 -15.41 2.25 7.50
CA TYR A 47 -14.71 1.04 7.07
C TYR A 47 -15.65 0.04 6.41
N LYS A 48 -15.09 -0.73 5.48
CA LYS A 48 -15.82 -1.72 4.68
C LYS A 48 -15.38 -3.15 4.92
N ASN A 49 -14.25 -3.39 5.58
CA ASN A 49 -13.78 -4.75 5.87
C ASN A 49 -13.00 -4.79 7.19
N VAL A 50 -12.60 -5.98 7.63
CA VAL A 50 -11.86 -6.13 8.90
C VAL A 50 -10.52 -5.38 8.88
N ALA A 51 -9.79 -5.36 7.77
CA ALA A 51 -8.52 -4.62 7.67
C ALA A 51 -8.72 -3.10 7.79
N GLU A 52 -9.77 -2.56 7.19
CA GLU A 52 -10.18 -1.16 7.32
C GLU A 52 -10.70 -0.84 8.73
N MET A 53 -11.42 -1.77 9.36
CA MET A 53 -11.91 -1.62 10.74
C MET A 53 -10.73 -1.49 11.72
N LEU A 54 -9.71 -2.34 11.57
CA LEU A 54 -8.50 -2.27 12.38
C LEU A 54 -7.79 -0.90 12.22
N ASN A 55 -7.75 -0.38 10.99
CA ASN A 55 -7.21 0.95 10.71
C ASN A 55 -8.01 2.05 11.39
N TYR A 56 -9.34 2.00 11.25
CA TYR A 56 -10.25 2.95 11.87
C TYR A 56 -10.09 2.99 13.39
N GLU A 57 -10.12 1.84 14.05
CA GLU A 57 -10.05 1.77 15.51
C GLU A 57 -8.72 2.34 16.04
N ALA A 58 -7.59 1.95 15.43
CA ALA A 58 -6.28 2.47 15.80
C ALA A 58 -6.15 3.98 15.53
N ASN A 59 -6.74 4.46 14.43
CA ASN A 59 -6.79 5.89 14.13
C ASN A 59 -7.59 6.67 15.17
N MET A 60 -8.71 6.12 15.65
CA MET A 60 -9.53 6.78 16.67
C MET A 60 -8.81 6.82 18.03
N GLU A 61 -8.08 5.76 18.40
CA GLU A 61 -7.24 5.74 19.61
C GLU A 61 -6.14 6.81 19.56
N ILE A 62 -5.43 6.91 18.43
CA ILE A 62 -4.38 7.92 18.23
C ILE A 62 -4.98 9.33 18.24
N ARG A 63 -6.15 9.52 17.62
CA ARG A 63 -6.85 10.80 17.64
C ARG A 63 -7.17 11.23 19.07
N GLU A 64 -7.73 10.33 19.88
CA GLU A 64 -8.02 10.62 21.30
C GLU A 64 -6.75 10.97 22.08
N TYR A 65 -5.63 10.30 21.79
CA TYR A 65 -4.34 10.65 22.38
C TYR A 65 -3.90 12.07 22.01
N LEU A 66 -3.97 12.44 20.72
CA LEU A 66 -3.56 13.76 20.25
C LEU A 66 -4.44 14.88 20.81
N GLU A 67 -5.75 14.64 20.96
CA GLU A 67 -6.70 15.60 21.54
C GLU A 67 -6.47 15.84 23.05
N ASN A 68 -5.99 14.84 23.78
CA ASN A 68 -5.84 14.90 25.24
C ASN A 68 -4.41 15.20 25.71
N ALA A 69 -3.39 14.96 24.90
CA ALA A 69 -2.01 15.14 25.29
C ALA A 69 -1.56 16.62 25.25
N SER A 70 -0.68 17.00 26.17
CA SER A 70 -0.15 18.37 26.21
C SER A 70 0.86 18.59 25.08
N PRO A 71 0.72 19.65 24.25
CA PRO A 71 1.68 19.97 23.19
C PRO A 71 3.12 20.16 23.68
N GLU A 72 3.29 20.59 24.94
CA GLU A 72 4.60 20.83 25.57
C GLU A 72 5.36 19.52 25.84
N THR A 73 4.64 18.40 26.03
CA THR A 73 5.24 17.10 26.34
C THR A 73 5.49 16.24 25.10
N MET A 74 4.89 16.60 23.97
CA MET A 74 5.03 15.86 22.71
C MET A 74 6.40 16.09 22.05
N PRO A 75 7.01 15.06 21.44
CA PRO A 75 8.06 15.26 20.45
C PRO A 75 7.60 16.16 19.29
N ARG A 76 8.53 16.83 18.61
CA ARG A 76 8.18 17.72 17.48
C ARG A 76 7.53 16.97 16.34
N PHE A 77 8.01 15.77 16.00
CA PHE A 77 7.40 14.99 14.92
C PHE A 77 5.95 14.57 15.23
N VAL A 78 5.60 14.39 16.51
CA VAL A 78 4.21 14.14 16.94
C VAL A 78 3.38 15.40 16.78
N ARG A 79 3.94 16.58 17.11
CA ARG A 79 3.26 17.86 16.84
C ARG A 79 3.06 18.09 15.35
N LEU A 80 4.05 17.80 14.50
CA LEU A 80 3.89 17.88 13.05
C LEU A 80 2.75 16.95 12.57
N PHE A 81 2.70 15.73 13.07
CA PHE A 81 1.60 14.81 12.77
C PHE A 81 0.23 15.39 13.17
N ALA A 82 0.15 15.96 14.38
CA ALA A 82 -1.06 16.62 14.87
C ALA A 82 -1.46 17.86 14.03
N ASP A 83 -0.52 18.74 13.70
CA ASP A 83 -0.73 19.94 12.89
C ASP A 83 -1.24 19.58 11.49
N PHE A 84 -0.68 18.52 10.89
CA PHE A 84 -1.16 18.02 9.60
C PHE A 84 -2.61 17.52 9.71
N TYR A 85 -2.90 16.68 10.71
CA TYR A 85 -4.25 16.17 10.97
C TYR A 85 -5.27 17.29 11.23
N GLU A 86 -4.92 18.29 12.06
CA GLU A 86 -5.76 19.45 12.34
C GLU A 86 -6.05 20.24 11.06
N SER A 87 -5.02 20.51 10.26
CA SER A 87 -5.21 21.23 9.00
C SER A 87 -6.13 20.52 8.02
N CYS A 88 -6.08 19.18 8.00
CA CYS A 88 -6.96 18.37 7.16
C CYS A 88 -8.44 18.51 7.55
N GLY A 89 -8.74 18.59 8.84
CA GLY A 89 -10.11 18.73 9.34
C GLY A 89 -10.79 20.06 8.98
N GLU A 90 -10.01 21.11 8.71
CA GLU A 90 -10.52 22.45 8.38
C GLU A 90 -10.97 22.58 6.91
N ASP A 91 -10.42 21.78 5.99
CA ASP A 91 -10.64 21.89 4.54
C ASP A 91 -11.22 20.58 3.97
N GLN A 92 -12.53 20.39 4.10
CA GLN A 92 -13.25 19.20 3.63
C GLN A 92 -13.52 19.16 2.12
N GLU A 93 -13.50 20.31 1.45
CA GLU A 93 -13.72 20.42 0.00
C GLU A 93 -12.40 20.55 -0.75
N PHE A 94 -12.29 19.88 -1.89
CA PHE A 94 -11.16 20.04 -2.81
C PHE A 94 -11.20 21.39 -3.51
N LEU A 95 -10.18 22.22 -3.28
CA LEU A 95 -10.02 23.54 -3.86
C LEU A 95 -8.74 23.61 -4.69
N ALA A 96 -8.81 23.19 -5.96
CA ALA A 96 -7.68 23.19 -6.91
C ALA A 96 -6.90 24.51 -6.91
N ARG A 97 -7.59 25.66 -6.79
CA ARG A 97 -6.94 26.97 -6.80
C ARG A 97 -5.98 27.19 -5.63
N LYS A 98 -6.26 26.63 -4.44
CA LYS A 98 -5.36 26.71 -3.28
C LYS A 98 -4.04 25.96 -3.56
N TYR A 99 -4.10 24.77 -4.16
CA TYR A 99 -2.90 24.06 -4.63
C TYR A 99 -2.14 24.87 -5.68
N MET A 100 -2.84 25.40 -6.68
CA MET A 100 -2.22 26.18 -7.75
C MET A 100 -1.47 27.41 -7.22
N GLN A 101 -2.08 28.17 -6.31
CA GLN A 101 -1.46 29.33 -5.66
C GLN A 101 -0.24 28.97 -4.83
N GLN A 102 -0.31 27.85 -4.12
CA GLN A 102 0.81 27.38 -3.32
C GLN A 102 2.00 26.99 -4.20
N MET A 103 1.76 26.31 -5.31
CA MET A 103 2.79 25.98 -6.30
C MET A 103 3.34 27.20 -7.04
N GLU A 104 2.50 28.19 -7.39
CA GLU A 104 2.97 29.48 -7.95
C GLU A 104 4.00 30.12 -7.00
N LYS A 105 3.75 30.06 -5.70
CA LYS A 105 4.65 30.60 -4.67
C LYS A 105 5.92 29.77 -4.49
N GLN A 106 5.82 28.44 -4.48
CA GLN A 106 6.93 27.54 -4.18
C GLN A 106 7.86 27.31 -5.38
N GLU A 107 7.30 27.09 -6.55
CA GLU A 107 8.04 26.74 -7.78
C GLU A 107 8.27 27.95 -8.70
N ASN A 108 7.74 29.14 -8.34
CA ASN A 108 7.74 30.32 -9.19
C ASN A 108 7.21 30.01 -10.61
N MET A 109 6.22 29.13 -10.70
CA MET A 109 5.64 28.69 -11.96
C MET A 109 4.43 29.53 -12.34
N LYS A 110 4.09 29.52 -13.63
CA LYS A 110 2.83 30.03 -14.16
C LYS A 110 2.02 28.84 -14.69
N TRP A 111 0.71 28.98 -14.71
CA TRP A 111 -0.21 27.98 -15.24
C TRP A 111 -0.67 28.36 -16.65
N ALA A 112 -0.50 27.46 -17.61
CA ALA A 112 -0.99 27.59 -18.97
C ALA A 112 -2.53 27.60 -19.03
N LEU A 113 -3.20 26.93 -18.09
CA LEU A 113 -4.66 26.98 -17.90
C LEU A 113 -5.14 28.38 -17.52
N LEU A 114 -4.35 29.13 -16.72
CA LEU A 114 -4.71 30.47 -16.26
C LEU A 114 -4.18 31.59 -17.16
N THR A 115 -3.48 31.24 -18.25
CA THR A 115 -2.89 32.21 -19.16
C THR A 115 -3.81 32.44 -20.37
N PRO A 116 -4.23 33.70 -20.64
CA PRO A 116 -5.00 34.06 -21.84
C PRO A 116 -4.31 33.59 -23.13
N ASN A 117 -5.11 33.18 -24.11
CA ASN A 117 -4.61 32.51 -25.31
C ASN A 117 -3.62 33.37 -26.13
N ASP A 118 -3.77 34.69 -26.11
CA ASP A 118 -2.91 35.66 -26.79
C ASP A 118 -1.51 35.82 -26.17
N ARG A 119 -1.30 35.30 -24.95
CA ARG A 119 -0.02 35.43 -24.21
C ARG A 119 0.74 34.11 -24.08
N LEU A 120 0.20 33.01 -24.59
CA LEU A 120 0.80 31.68 -24.41
C LEU A 120 2.20 31.58 -25.06
N GLU A 121 2.33 32.09 -26.29
CA GLU A 121 3.60 32.08 -27.03
C GLU A 121 4.66 32.95 -26.36
N GLU A 122 4.27 34.09 -25.80
CA GLU A 122 5.19 35.02 -25.11
C GLU A 122 5.80 34.39 -23.84
N ILE A 123 5.02 33.56 -23.13
CA ILE A 123 5.49 32.90 -21.91
C ILE A 123 6.37 31.70 -22.23
N GLY A 124 6.11 30.98 -23.34
CA GLY A 124 6.91 29.84 -23.77
C GLY A 124 6.88 28.68 -22.78
N PHE A 125 5.70 28.08 -22.59
CA PHE A 125 5.54 26.93 -21.68
C PHE A 125 6.33 25.71 -22.14
N ASP A 126 7.07 25.12 -21.20
CA ASP A 126 7.98 24.02 -21.44
C ASP A 126 7.48 22.75 -20.74
N TRP A 127 6.69 21.96 -21.46
CA TRP A 127 5.95 20.84 -20.88
C TRP A 127 6.84 19.78 -20.19
N PRO A 128 8.06 19.42 -20.65
CA PRO A 128 8.89 18.45 -19.93
C PRO A 128 9.33 18.97 -18.55
N THR A 129 9.55 20.28 -18.45
CA THR A 129 9.87 20.95 -17.17
C THR A 129 8.66 20.99 -16.24
N ILE A 130 7.46 21.22 -16.78
CA ILE A 130 6.21 21.16 -16.02
C ILE A 130 5.97 19.74 -15.49
N LEU A 131 6.15 18.71 -16.34
CA LEU A 131 6.05 17.31 -15.93
C LEU A 131 7.05 16.99 -14.80
N ALA A 132 8.30 17.44 -14.93
CA ALA A 132 9.32 17.26 -13.88
C ALA A 132 8.92 17.94 -12.56
N ARG A 133 8.33 19.14 -12.61
CA ARG A 133 7.79 19.81 -11.40
C ARG A 133 6.67 19.01 -10.77
N PHE A 134 5.67 18.58 -11.53
CA PHE A 134 4.54 17.80 -10.98
C PHE A 134 4.97 16.45 -10.42
N ARG A 135 6.01 15.82 -10.98
CA ARG A 135 6.58 14.60 -10.40
C ARG A 135 7.10 14.78 -8.98
N LYS A 136 7.62 15.96 -8.63
CA LYS A 136 8.03 16.30 -7.25
C LYS A 136 6.84 16.29 -6.27
N TYR A 137 5.64 16.45 -6.80
CA TYR A 137 4.39 16.50 -6.06
C TYR A 137 3.49 15.27 -6.37
N GLY A 138 4.10 14.12 -6.63
CA GLY A 138 3.40 12.83 -6.69
C GLY A 138 2.91 12.38 -8.07
N LEU A 139 2.91 13.24 -9.09
CA LEU A 139 2.46 12.86 -10.44
C LEU A 139 3.50 11.98 -11.14
N ASN A 140 3.39 10.65 -10.95
CA ASN A 140 4.35 9.66 -11.46
C ASN A 140 3.74 8.69 -12.49
N ASP A 141 2.47 8.85 -12.84
CA ASP A 141 1.70 7.91 -13.64
C ASP A 141 1.13 8.56 -14.92
N VAL A 142 1.82 9.59 -15.43
CA VAL A 142 1.41 10.35 -16.61
C VAL A 142 2.52 10.36 -17.65
N LEU A 143 2.25 9.79 -18.83
CA LEU A 143 3.17 9.54 -19.96
C LEU A 143 4.28 8.51 -19.67
N ILE A 144 5.02 8.67 -18.58
CA ILE A 144 6.09 7.77 -18.15
C ILE A 144 6.09 7.63 -16.63
N LYS A 145 6.30 6.42 -16.12
CA LYS A 145 6.48 6.15 -14.69
C LYS A 145 7.94 5.97 -14.35
N SER A 146 8.42 6.70 -13.36
CA SER A 146 9.79 6.58 -12.85
C SER A 146 9.79 5.95 -11.47
N GLU A 147 10.46 4.82 -11.32
CA GLU A 147 10.60 4.13 -10.04
C GLU A 147 12.04 3.71 -9.77
N PHE A 148 12.38 3.60 -8.48
CA PHE A 148 13.66 3.07 -8.05
C PHE A 148 13.46 1.61 -7.66
N SER A 149 14.23 0.72 -8.29
CA SER A 149 14.25 -0.67 -7.89
C SER A 149 15.65 -1.09 -7.44
N TYR A 150 15.69 -1.86 -6.35
CA TYR A 150 16.90 -2.47 -5.84
C TYR A 150 17.26 -3.67 -6.71
N GLN A 151 18.41 -3.61 -7.37
CA GLN A 151 18.99 -4.81 -8.01
C GLN A 151 19.62 -5.73 -6.97
N ASN A 152 20.14 -5.16 -5.90
CA ASN A 152 20.63 -5.84 -4.72
C ASN A 152 20.67 -4.84 -3.55
N ALA A 153 21.08 -5.31 -2.37
CA ALA A 153 21.15 -4.50 -1.15
C ALA A 153 21.99 -3.20 -1.27
N ASN A 154 22.83 -3.05 -2.29
CA ASN A 154 23.77 -1.95 -2.46
C ASN A 154 23.63 -1.18 -3.78
N LYS A 155 22.79 -1.63 -4.72
CA LYS A 155 22.63 -0.99 -6.04
C LYS A 155 21.14 -0.77 -6.34
N ARG A 156 20.74 0.49 -6.45
CA ARG A 156 19.46 0.91 -7.03
C ARG A 156 19.66 1.31 -8.49
N ARG A 157 18.64 1.08 -9.32
CA ARG A 157 18.53 1.63 -10.68
C ARG A 157 17.20 2.35 -10.84
N ILE A 158 17.16 3.30 -11.77
CA ILE A 158 15.95 3.99 -12.18
C ILE A 158 15.33 3.21 -13.31
N TYR A 159 14.07 2.82 -13.15
CA TYR A 159 13.26 2.17 -14.17
C TYR A 159 12.25 3.18 -14.69
N LEU A 160 12.18 3.30 -16.01
CA LEU A 160 11.25 4.11 -16.76
C LEU A 160 10.26 3.16 -17.44
N LYS A 161 9.01 3.21 -17.01
CA LYS A 161 7.98 2.24 -17.38
C LYS A 161 6.78 2.91 -18.04
N LYS A 162 6.04 2.12 -18.81
CA LYS A 162 4.66 2.47 -19.16
C LYS A 162 3.87 2.70 -17.85
N PRO A 163 3.07 3.77 -17.75
CA PRO A 163 2.46 4.11 -16.47
C PRO A 163 1.29 3.21 -16.04
N PHE A 164 0.82 2.31 -16.91
CA PHE A 164 -0.34 1.47 -16.69
C PHE A 164 -0.12 0.09 -17.31
N ASP A 165 -0.22 -0.95 -16.48
CA ASP A 165 -0.10 -2.35 -16.90
C ASP A 165 -1.45 -2.94 -17.33
N ASP A 166 -2.56 -2.51 -16.71
CA ASP A 166 -3.92 -3.03 -16.95
C ASP A 166 -4.93 -1.97 -17.44
N ILE A 167 -5.25 -0.96 -16.62
CA ILE A 167 -6.30 0.02 -16.90
C ILE A 167 -5.72 1.43 -16.90
N PHE A 168 -5.82 2.13 -18.04
CA PHE A 168 -5.54 3.55 -18.12
C PHE A 168 -6.67 4.34 -17.43
N ASN A 169 -6.35 5.08 -16.37
CA ASN A 169 -7.29 5.97 -15.72
C ASN A 169 -7.42 7.27 -16.55
N ALA A 170 -8.30 7.22 -17.56
CA ALA A 170 -8.60 8.36 -18.41
C ALA A 170 -9.30 9.47 -17.62
N LEU A 171 -8.99 10.71 -17.96
CA LEU A 171 -9.82 11.84 -17.58
C LEU A 171 -11.24 11.60 -18.12
N ASN A 172 -12.24 12.17 -17.46
CA ASN A 172 -13.63 12.00 -17.91
C ASN A 172 -14.33 13.35 -17.99
N ALA A 173 -15.29 13.44 -18.92
CA ALA A 173 -16.06 14.65 -19.18
C ALA A 173 -16.72 15.25 -17.92
N TYR A 174 -17.12 14.42 -16.96
CA TYR A 174 -17.77 14.87 -15.73
C TYR A 174 -16.80 15.65 -14.83
N SER A 175 -15.58 15.15 -14.63
CA SER A 175 -14.53 15.88 -13.89
C SER A 175 -14.18 17.22 -14.56
N LEU A 176 -14.09 17.25 -15.90
CA LEU A 176 -13.78 18.48 -16.64
C LEU A 176 -14.92 19.50 -16.59
N ASP A 177 -16.18 19.05 -16.64
CA ASP A 177 -17.35 19.91 -16.46
C ASP A 177 -17.41 20.50 -15.05
N ASP A 178 -17.10 19.68 -14.03
CA ASP A 178 -17.00 20.13 -12.64
C ASP A 178 -15.90 21.21 -12.47
N TYR A 179 -14.72 21.00 -13.05
CA TYR A 179 -13.64 21.99 -13.05
C TYR A 179 -14.03 23.28 -13.77
N ASN A 180 -14.80 23.18 -14.85
CA ASN A 180 -15.31 24.35 -15.56
C ASN A 180 -16.19 25.24 -14.69
N ASN A 181 -16.87 24.66 -13.69
CA ASN A 181 -17.72 25.38 -12.75
C ASN A 181 -16.95 25.86 -11.50
N LYS A 182 -15.97 25.08 -11.03
CA LYS A 182 -15.26 25.34 -9.76
C LYS A 182 -13.97 26.16 -9.90
N ILE A 183 -13.31 26.11 -11.05
CA ILE A 183 -12.02 26.78 -11.26
C ILE A 183 -12.23 28.03 -12.12
N PRO A 184 -12.20 29.24 -11.52
CA PRO A 184 -12.43 30.46 -12.28
C PRO A 184 -11.25 30.73 -13.22
N LEU A 185 -11.51 30.63 -14.52
CA LEU A 185 -10.54 30.92 -15.56
C LEU A 185 -10.59 32.41 -15.98
N PRO A 186 -9.43 33.08 -16.17
CA PRO A 186 -9.39 34.44 -16.70
C PRO A 186 -10.03 34.57 -18.09
N GLN A 187 -10.54 35.76 -18.41
CA GLN A 187 -11.10 36.04 -19.73
C GLN A 187 -10.06 35.78 -20.84
N GLY A 188 -10.48 35.12 -21.92
CA GLY A 188 -9.61 34.80 -23.06
C GLY A 188 -8.82 33.50 -22.93
N THR A 189 -9.07 32.72 -21.88
CA THR A 189 -8.56 31.34 -21.75
C THR A 189 -9.46 30.33 -22.45
N THR A 190 -8.95 29.11 -22.64
CA THR A 190 -9.73 27.99 -23.18
C THR A 190 -10.42 27.25 -22.03
N GLY A 191 -11.73 27.07 -22.12
CA GLY A 191 -12.51 26.35 -21.10
C GLY A 191 -12.19 24.85 -21.04
N PHE A 192 -12.43 24.23 -19.89
CA PHE A 192 -12.08 22.82 -19.64
C PHE A 192 -12.81 21.85 -20.60
N MET A 193 -14.08 22.10 -20.91
CA MET A 193 -14.83 21.25 -21.85
C MET A 193 -14.34 21.33 -23.30
N VAL A 194 -13.76 22.45 -23.70
CA VAL A 194 -13.13 22.57 -25.03
C VAL A 194 -11.79 21.83 -25.06
N LEU A 195 -11.03 21.90 -23.96
CA LEU A 195 -9.80 21.11 -23.81
C LEU A 195 -10.08 19.61 -23.80
N TRP A 196 -11.17 19.19 -23.14
CA TRP A 196 -11.59 17.79 -23.05
C TRP A 196 -11.67 17.12 -24.41
N GLU A 197 -12.28 17.75 -25.44
CA GLU A 197 -12.40 17.16 -26.78
C GLU A 197 -11.06 16.83 -27.46
N SER A 198 -9.98 17.49 -27.03
CA SER A 198 -8.62 17.24 -27.51
C SER A 198 -7.87 16.28 -26.59
N ILE A 199 -8.11 16.36 -25.29
CA ILE A 199 -7.52 15.48 -24.28
C ILE A 199 -8.01 14.04 -24.46
N ASP A 200 -9.32 13.83 -24.63
CA ASP A 200 -9.95 12.52 -24.84
C ASP A 200 -9.29 11.75 -25.99
N LYS A 201 -9.21 12.40 -27.16
CA LYS A 201 -8.55 11.82 -28.35
C LYS A 201 -7.06 11.56 -28.17
N PHE A 202 -6.39 12.37 -27.34
CA PHE A 202 -4.97 12.21 -27.06
C PHE A 202 -4.72 11.04 -26.11
N GLU A 203 -5.55 10.92 -25.07
CA GLU A 203 -5.51 9.80 -24.13
C GLU A 203 -5.86 8.48 -24.82
N ASP A 204 -6.84 8.46 -25.74
CA ASP A 204 -7.13 7.30 -26.60
C ASP A 204 -5.89 6.85 -27.38
N LYS A 205 -5.17 7.80 -28.03
CA LYS A 205 -3.95 7.48 -28.77
C LYS A 205 -2.85 6.87 -27.89
N ILE A 206 -2.72 7.33 -26.64
CA ILE A 206 -1.74 6.79 -25.69
C ILE A 206 -2.17 5.39 -25.22
N ASN A 207 -3.46 5.22 -24.94
CA ASN A 207 -4.01 3.95 -24.49
C ASN A 207 -3.91 2.87 -25.58
N ASP A 208 -4.06 3.25 -26.85
CA ASP A 208 -3.95 2.38 -28.03
C ASP A 208 -2.51 1.98 -28.39
N ILE A 209 -1.49 2.42 -27.63
CA ILE A 209 -0.11 1.95 -27.83
C ILE A 209 0.00 0.49 -27.36
N ASP A 210 -0.13 -0.40 -28.33
CA ASP A 210 0.08 -1.85 -28.22
C ASP A 210 1.38 -2.23 -28.96
N VAL A 211 2.42 -2.49 -28.17
CA VAL A 211 3.78 -2.78 -28.65
C VAL A 211 4.38 -3.93 -27.86
N GLU A 212 5.28 -4.67 -28.50
CA GLU A 212 5.98 -5.76 -27.85
C GLU A 212 7.05 -5.20 -26.90
N GLN A 213 6.98 -5.60 -25.62
CA GLN A 213 7.85 -5.07 -24.58
C GLN A 213 9.32 -5.35 -24.86
N GLN A 214 10.14 -4.30 -24.85
CA GLN A 214 11.58 -4.38 -25.05
C GLN A 214 12.33 -3.60 -23.96
N MET A 215 13.04 -4.33 -23.10
CA MET A 215 13.81 -3.72 -22.02
C MET A 215 15.25 -3.41 -22.47
N GLU A 216 15.67 -2.16 -22.31
CA GLU A 216 17.04 -1.72 -22.61
C GLU A 216 17.62 -0.80 -21.53
N VAL A 217 18.94 -0.75 -21.45
CA VAL A 217 19.69 0.10 -20.51
C VAL A 217 20.36 1.23 -21.26
N PHE A 218 20.14 2.46 -20.81
CA PHE A 218 20.72 3.67 -21.39
C PHE A 218 21.55 4.43 -20.37
N GLU A 219 22.69 4.96 -20.81
CA GLU A 219 23.32 6.08 -20.13
C GLU A 219 22.58 7.38 -20.48
N TYR A 220 22.48 8.31 -19.52
CA TYR A 220 21.81 9.61 -19.73
C TYR A 220 22.20 10.30 -21.05
N ASN A 221 23.50 10.37 -21.35
CA ASN A 221 24.00 11.04 -22.56
C ASN A 221 23.58 10.34 -23.86
N ASN A 222 23.27 9.04 -23.79
CA ASN A 222 22.93 8.21 -24.94
C ASN A 222 21.41 8.04 -25.14
N LEU A 223 20.57 8.61 -24.26
CA LEU A 223 19.12 8.57 -24.44
C LEU A 223 18.70 9.24 -25.76
N PRO A 224 17.93 8.56 -26.64
CA PRO A 224 17.59 9.12 -27.95
C PRO A 224 16.48 10.19 -27.87
N TYR A 225 15.73 10.24 -26.78
CA TYR A 225 14.52 11.06 -26.63
C TYR A 225 14.82 12.45 -26.00
N PRO A 226 14.73 13.56 -26.75
CA PRO A 226 15.12 14.89 -26.25
C PRO A 226 14.26 15.39 -25.10
N TRP A 227 12.94 15.14 -25.14
CA TRP A 227 12.04 15.55 -24.06
C TRP A 227 12.34 14.78 -22.77
N LEU A 228 12.68 13.49 -22.87
CA LEU A 228 12.97 12.64 -21.72
C LEU A 228 14.30 13.05 -21.08
N LYS A 229 15.33 13.32 -21.89
CA LYS A 229 16.58 13.93 -21.43
C LYS A 229 16.32 15.22 -20.65
N LYS A 230 15.49 16.10 -21.21
CA LYS A 230 15.12 17.36 -20.57
C LYS A 230 14.37 17.13 -19.26
N TYR A 231 13.34 16.30 -19.25
CA TYR A 231 12.58 15.91 -18.05
C TYR A 231 13.51 15.40 -16.94
N LEU A 232 14.38 14.43 -17.23
CA LEU A 232 15.33 13.87 -16.27
C LEU A 232 16.31 14.93 -15.75
N SER A 233 16.78 15.83 -16.63
CA SER A 233 17.70 16.93 -16.23
C SER A 233 17.10 17.90 -15.22
N PHE A 234 15.79 18.14 -15.32
CA PHE A 234 15.06 18.96 -14.35
C PHE A 234 14.72 18.17 -13.09
N LEU A 235 14.41 16.89 -13.23
CA LEU A 235 14.03 16.02 -12.12
C LEU A 235 15.20 15.76 -11.17
N MET A 236 16.39 15.52 -11.71
CA MET A 236 17.57 15.08 -10.95
C MET A 236 18.63 16.16 -10.72
N GLU A 237 18.41 17.37 -11.25
CA GLU A 237 19.38 18.48 -11.34
C GLU A 237 20.59 18.12 -12.22
N SER A 238 20.71 18.79 -13.37
CA SER A 238 21.68 18.47 -14.44
C SER A 238 23.14 18.20 -14.04
N GLU A 239 23.64 18.82 -12.97
CA GLU A 239 25.01 18.62 -12.47
C GLU A 239 25.24 17.21 -11.91
N ASN A 240 24.21 16.59 -11.32
CA ASN A 240 24.28 15.24 -10.75
C ASN A 240 24.31 14.15 -11.83
N LEU A 241 23.60 14.37 -12.94
CA LEU A 241 23.47 13.39 -14.03
C LEU A 241 24.76 13.23 -14.83
N THR A 242 25.42 14.36 -15.13
CA THR A 242 26.59 14.40 -16.02
C THR A 242 27.87 13.91 -15.33
N THR A 243 27.91 13.94 -14.01
CA THR A 243 29.07 13.54 -13.20
C THR A 243 29.03 12.08 -12.75
N SER A 244 27.86 11.43 -12.77
CA SER A 244 27.62 10.18 -12.03
C SER A 244 27.42 8.93 -12.90
N ASN A 245 27.63 8.97 -14.23
CA ASN A 245 27.41 7.84 -15.15
C ASN A 245 26.10 7.06 -14.86
N ILE A 246 24.99 7.79 -14.65
CA ILE A 246 23.73 7.18 -14.21
C ILE A 246 23.12 6.38 -15.36
N GLU A 247 22.84 5.10 -15.09
CA GLU A 247 22.13 4.19 -15.97
C GLU A 247 20.63 4.22 -15.68
N PHE A 248 19.83 4.32 -16.74
CA PHE A 248 18.38 4.20 -16.73
C PHE A 248 18.00 2.90 -17.42
N VAL A 249 17.04 2.16 -16.85
CA VAL A 249 16.40 1.03 -17.52
C VAL A 249 15.10 1.54 -18.12
N ILE A 250 14.92 1.39 -19.42
CA ILE A 250 13.62 1.60 -20.07
C ILE A 250 13.01 0.21 -20.24
N ASP A 251 11.89 -0.04 -19.57
CA ASP A 251 11.25 -1.36 -19.56
C ASP A 251 10.58 -1.73 -20.88
N ASP A 252 10.18 -0.70 -21.63
CA ASP A 252 9.54 -0.82 -22.93
C ASP A 252 10.00 0.32 -23.86
N THR A 253 11.09 0.09 -24.58
CA THR A 253 11.63 1.07 -25.53
C THR A 253 10.69 1.35 -26.69
N ALA A 254 9.96 0.33 -27.15
CA ALA A 254 8.97 0.47 -28.21
C ALA A 254 7.82 1.39 -27.79
N TYR A 255 7.38 1.30 -26.53
CA TYR A 255 6.39 2.23 -25.98
C TYR A 255 6.91 3.66 -25.95
N VAL A 256 8.14 3.87 -25.46
CA VAL A 256 8.73 5.21 -25.37
C VAL A 256 8.94 5.82 -26.77
N GLU A 257 9.32 5.02 -27.77
CA GLU A 257 9.43 5.47 -29.17
C GLU A 257 8.07 5.85 -29.76
N ALA A 258 7.04 5.02 -29.58
CA ALA A 258 5.68 5.34 -30.02
C ALA A 258 5.14 6.62 -29.35
N LEU A 259 5.39 6.76 -28.05
CA LEU A 259 5.03 7.94 -27.27
C LEU A 259 5.77 9.19 -27.77
N ASP A 260 7.09 9.12 -28.02
CA ASP A 260 7.89 10.22 -28.56
C ASP A 260 7.32 10.74 -29.89
N ASN A 261 6.94 9.82 -30.78
CA ASN A 261 6.30 10.15 -32.05
C ASN A 261 4.98 10.91 -31.83
N ILE A 262 4.09 10.42 -30.96
CA ILE A 262 2.81 11.08 -30.65
C ILE A 262 3.05 12.49 -30.06
N LEU A 263 3.97 12.60 -29.11
CA LEU A 263 4.27 13.88 -28.45
C LEU A 263 4.89 14.90 -29.41
N SER A 264 5.67 14.45 -30.40
CA SER A 264 6.31 15.32 -31.38
C SER A 264 5.34 16.02 -32.35
N GLU A 265 4.13 15.46 -32.53
CA GLU A 265 3.08 16.03 -33.37
C GLU A 265 2.25 17.11 -32.66
N LEU A 266 2.39 17.22 -31.34
CA LEU A 266 1.54 18.06 -30.50
C LEU A 266 2.21 19.39 -30.16
N ASP A 267 1.39 20.42 -30.04
CA ASP A 267 1.82 21.73 -29.55
C ASP A 267 2.23 21.65 -28.07
N GLY A 268 3.32 22.33 -27.71
CA GLY A 268 3.84 22.34 -26.34
C GLY A 268 2.89 23.01 -25.33
N VAL A 269 2.05 23.95 -25.78
CA VAL A 269 1.05 24.58 -24.91
C VAL A 269 -0.11 23.63 -24.62
N PHE A 270 -0.57 22.86 -25.60
CA PHE A 270 -1.53 21.78 -25.39
C PHE A 270 -1.00 20.78 -24.36
N LEU A 271 0.23 20.27 -24.54
CA LEU A 271 0.85 19.34 -23.59
C LEU A 271 0.97 19.94 -22.18
N SER A 272 1.33 21.21 -22.07
CA SER A 272 1.39 21.91 -20.77
C SER A 272 0.02 21.97 -20.09
N ARG A 273 -1.04 22.34 -20.82
CA ARG A 273 -2.41 22.37 -20.28
C ARG A 273 -2.92 20.98 -19.91
N TYR A 274 -2.63 19.97 -20.74
CA TYR A 274 -2.97 18.58 -20.43
C TYR A 274 -2.34 18.13 -19.11
N LEU A 275 -1.05 18.38 -18.93
CA LEU A 275 -0.34 18.03 -17.69
C LEU A 275 -0.92 18.77 -16.47
N GLU A 276 -1.28 20.03 -16.62
CA GLU A 276 -1.91 20.81 -15.55
C GLU A 276 -3.29 20.24 -15.15
N VAL A 277 -4.11 19.82 -16.12
CA VAL A 277 -5.39 19.15 -15.86
C VAL A 277 -5.16 17.80 -15.17
N ARG A 278 -4.24 16.98 -15.67
CA ARG A 278 -3.89 15.69 -15.06
C ARG A 278 -3.40 15.86 -13.62
N PHE A 279 -2.63 16.91 -13.35
CA PHE A 279 -2.14 17.20 -12.01
C PHE A 279 -3.27 17.60 -11.06
N ILE A 280 -4.21 18.46 -11.50
CA ILE A 280 -5.40 18.81 -10.70
C ILE A 280 -6.22 17.56 -10.38
N TYR A 281 -6.45 16.71 -11.38
CA TYR A 281 -7.18 15.46 -11.22
C TYR A 281 -6.48 14.48 -10.28
N HIS A 282 -5.16 14.34 -10.39
CA HIS A 282 -4.36 13.54 -9.47
C HIS A 282 -4.52 14.02 -8.01
N LEU A 283 -4.42 15.33 -7.77
CA LEU A 283 -4.59 15.88 -6.43
C LEU A 283 -6.02 15.70 -5.89
N GLU A 284 -7.04 15.82 -6.74
CA GLU A 284 -8.43 15.56 -6.35
C GLU A 284 -8.63 14.11 -5.91
N MET A 285 -8.08 13.16 -6.68
CA MET A 285 -8.17 11.74 -6.37
C MET A 285 -7.52 11.39 -5.03
N LEU A 286 -6.43 12.07 -4.68
CA LEU A 286 -5.72 11.92 -3.42
C LEU A 286 -6.33 12.71 -2.24
N HIS A 287 -7.23 13.66 -2.50
CA HIS A 287 -7.85 14.47 -1.47
C HIS A 287 -8.89 13.66 -0.68
N LYS A 288 -8.49 13.19 0.52
CA LYS A 288 -9.35 12.43 1.46
C LYS A 288 -9.42 13.15 2.79
N THR A 289 -10.38 14.07 2.91
CA THR A 289 -10.54 14.98 4.06
C THR A 289 -11.98 15.08 4.56
N SER A 290 -12.91 14.27 4.03
CA SER A 290 -14.34 14.38 4.33
C SER A 290 -14.69 13.89 5.73
N THR A 291 -13.87 13.03 6.33
CA THR A 291 -14.06 12.54 7.71
C THR A 291 -12.79 12.60 8.56
N PRO A 292 -12.91 12.62 9.90
CA PRO A 292 -11.74 12.52 10.78
C PRO A 292 -10.89 11.26 10.52
N ASN A 293 -11.52 10.12 10.18
CA ASN A 293 -10.79 8.90 9.84
C ASN A 293 -10.03 9.03 8.52
N GLU A 294 -10.61 9.68 7.51
CA GLU A 294 -9.90 9.97 6.27
C GLU A 294 -8.69 10.87 6.49
N CYS A 295 -8.83 11.92 7.30
CA CYS A 295 -7.71 12.77 7.68
C CYS A 295 -6.61 12.01 8.43
N MET A 296 -6.99 11.19 9.41
CA MET A 296 -6.03 10.36 10.14
C MET A 296 -5.35 9.32 9.25
N THR A 297 -6.10 8.72 8.32
CA THR A 297 -5.56 7.76 7.34
C THR A 297 -4.62 8.43 6.34
N THR A 298 -4.93 9.65 5.90
CA THR A 298 -4.04 10.47 5.05
C THR A 298 -2.76 10.82 5.82
N ALA A 299 -2.89 11.26 7.08
CA ALA A 299 -1.75 11.53 7.95
C ALA A 299 -0.90 10.28 8.18
N LYS A 300 -1.51 9.12 8.45
CA LYS A 300 -0.84 7.81 8.56
C LYS A 300 -0.09 7.45 7.28
N SER A 301 -0.72 7.61 6.12
CA SER A 301 -0.15 7.21 4.83
C SER A 301 1.07 8.06 4.49
N LEU A 302 1.01 9.37 4.77
CA LEU A 302 2.11 10.29 4.53
C LEU A 302 3.17 10.25 5.65
N MET A 303 2.79 10.10 6.92
CA MET A 303 3.71 10.09 8.06
C MET A 303 3.63 8.78 8.86
N PRO A 304 3.91 7.62 8.24
CA PRO A 304 3.67 6.32 8.85
C PRO A 304 4.55 6.05 10.07
N PHE A 305 5.76 6.63 10.11
CA PHE A 305 6.69 6.44 11.22
C PHE A 305 6.28 7.22 12.47
N ALA A 306 5.78 8.45 12.28
CA ALA A 306 5.23 9.22 13.39
C ALA A 306 3.99 8.52 13.97
N HIS A 307 3.10 8.04 13.09
CA HIS A 307 1.92 7.27 13.47
C HIS A 307 2.29 6.01 14.27
N GLU A 308 3.21 5.20 13.75
CA GLU A 308 3.64 3.97 14.42
C GLU A 308 4.31 4.22 15.78
N TRP A 309 5.09 5.31 15.90
CA TRP A 309 5.69 5.71 17.17
C TRP A 309 4.61 6.04 18.21
N ILE A 310 3.60 6.83 17.83
CA ILE A 310 2.49 7.18 18.71
C ILE A 310 1.75 5.91 19.14
N TYR A 311 1.49 4.98 18.21
CA TYR A 311 0.84 3.71 18.52
C TYR A 311 1.66 2.87 19.51
N ALA A 312 2.99 2.82 19.34
CA ALA A 312 3.88 2.10 20.25
C ALA A 312 3.87 2.68 21.68
N GLU A 313 3.80 4.01 21.82
CA GLU A 313 3.69 4.68 23.12
C GLU A 313 2.36 4.40 23.82
N LEU A 314 1.27 4.24 23.05
CA LEU A 314 -0.04 3.85 23.58
C LEU A 314 -0.09 2.39 24.02
N HIS A 315 0.72 1.53 23.40
CA HIS A 315 0.70 0.08 23.59
C HIS A 315 2.07 -0.49 23.97
N PRO A 316 2.69 -0.06 25.09
CA PRO A 316 4.01 -0.54 25.49
C PRO A 316 4.04 -2.05 25.81
N GLU A 317 2.88 -2.65 26.08
CA GLU A 317 2.75 -4.10 26.28
C GLU A 317 3.13 -4.93 25.04
N LEU A 318 3.03 -4.36 23.84
CA LEU A 318 3.35 -5.08 22.59
C LEU A 318 4.82 -5.45 22.50
N LEU A 319 5.71 -4.69 23.15
CA LEU A 319 7.15 -4.98 23.18
C LEU A 319 7.45 -6.37 23.75
N ALA A 320 6.67 -6.81 24.74
CA ALA A 320 6.84 -8.14 25.34
C ALA A 320 6.39 -9.29 24.42
N GLU A 321 5.58 -8.99 23.40
CA GLU A 321 5.05 -9.96 22.46
C GLU A 321 5.94 -10.13 21.22
N ILE A 322 6.85 -9.19 20.95
CA ILE A 322 7.74 -9.21 19.77
C ILE A 322 8.51 -10.54 19.66
N SER A 323 9.14 -11.01 20.73
CA SER A 323 9.91 -12.27 20.68
C SER A 323 9.03 -13.49 20.36
N ARG A 324 7.79 -13.52 20.86
CA ARG A 324 6.86 -14.62 20.57
C ARG A 324 6.41 -14.64 19.11
N ILE A 325 6.24 -13.46 18.52
CA ILE A 325 5.90 -13.33 17.10
C ILE A 325 7.07 -13.80 16.22
N HIS A 326 8.32 -13.48 16.60
CA HIS A 326 9.50 -14.02 15.93
C HIS A 326 9.57 -15.55 16.03
N GLU A 327 9.33 -16.13 17.21
CA GLU A 327 9.28 -17.59 17.38
C GLU A 327 8.18 -18.24 16.50
N MET A 328 7.01 -17.60 16.37
CA MET A 328 5.95 -18.07 15.49
C MET A 328 6.38 -18.03 14.03
N PHE A 329 7.01 -16.95 13.59
CA PHE A 329 7.51 -16.79 12.23
C PHE A 329 8.61 -17.81 11.90
N GLU A 330 9.57 -18.04 12.80
CA GLU A 330 10.61 -19.05 12.60
C GLU A 330 10.03 -20.45 12.38
N LYS A 331 9.00 -20.83 13.16
CA LYS A 331 8.28 -22.11 12.97
C LYS A 331 7.59 -22.18 11.61
N ILE A 332 7.03 -21.07 11.14
CA ILE A 332 6.40 -20.97 9.81
C ILE A 332 7.44 -21.18 8.72
N ILE A 333 8.56 -20.46 8.75
CA ILE A 333 9.63 -20.59 7.75
C ILE A 333 10.20 -22.01 7.72
N GLN A 334 10.44 -22.63 8.89
CA GLN A 334 10.89 -24.02 8.99
C GLN A 334 9.89 -25.01 8.39
N HIS A 335 8.59 -24.80 8.62
CA HIS A 335 7.55 -25.66 8.06
C HIS A 335 7.45 -25.51 6.54
N LEU A 336 7.43 -24.28 6.04
CA LEU A 336 7.42 -24.00 4.60
C LEU A 336 8.65 -24.61 3.91
N GLU A 337 9.84 -24.46 4.49
CA GLU A 337 11.07 -25.08 3.96
C GLU A 337 10.93 -26.60 3.87
N LYS A 338 10.43 -27.25 4.92
CA LYS A 338 10.21 -28.69 4.94
C LYS A 338 9.23 -29.13 3.85
N TYR A 339 8.12 -28.41 3.71
CA TYR A 339 7.07 -28.73 2.75
C TYR A 339 7.55 -28.56 1.31
N MET A 340 8.24 -27.45 1.01
CA MET A 340 8.78 -27.20 -0.33
C MET A 340 9.80 -28.27 -0.76
N ARG A 341 10.64 -28.78 0.16
CA ARG A 341 11.56 -29.91 -0.15
C ARG A 341 10.85 -31.20 -0.58
N MET A 342 9.53 -31.28 -0.42
CA MET A 342 8.72 -32.39 -0.90
C MET A 342 8.17 -32.15 -2.31
N ASP A 343 8.44 -31.00 -2.93
CA ASP A 343 8.15 -30.74 -4.34
C ASP A 343 8.92 -31.73 -5.21
N LYS A 344 8.17 -32.55 -5.95
CA LYS A 344 8.70 -33.59 -6.84
C LYS A 344 8.77 -33.14 -8.30
N PHE A 345 8.21 -31.96 -8.59
CA PHE A 345 8.02 -31.46 -9.94
C PHE A 345 8.95 -30.30 -10.27
N ASP A 346 9.83 -29.92 -9.33
CA ASP A 346 10.76 -28.79 -9.45
C ASP A 346 10.03 -27.50 -9.89
N LEU A 347 8.78 -27.32 -9.41
CA LEU A 347 7.94 -26.15 -9.70
C LEU A 347 8.36 -24.93 -8.90
N ILE A 348 8.97 -25.14 -7.74
CA ILE A 348 9.51 -24.07 -6.90
C ILE A 348 10.99 -23.90 -7.22
N PRO A 349 11.44 -22.70 -7.64
CA PRO A 349 12.81 -22.49 -8.08
C PRO A 349 13.76 -22.43 -6.88
N GLN A 350 14.98 -22.95 -7.01
CA GLN A 350 15.98 -22.95 -5.93
C GLN A 350 16.25 -21.55 -5.35
N GLU A 351 16.15 -20.51 -6.18
CA GLU A 351 16.26 -19.12 -5.77
C GLU A 351 15.23 -18.73 -4.70
N PHE A 352 13.98 -19.19 -4.85
CA PHE A 352 12.92 -18.93 -3.87
C PHE A 352 13.24 -19.56 -2.51
N TYR A 353 13.82 -20.76 -2.47
CA TYR A 353 14.24 -21.38 -1.21
C TYR A 353 15.29 -20.55 -0.48
N VAL A 354 16.26 -20.03 -1.22
CA VAL A 354 17.31 -19.16 -0.65
C VAL A 354 16.67 -17.87 -0.13
N LYS A 355 15.70 -17.32 -0.88
CA LYS A 355 14.95 -16.13 -0.48
C LYS A 355 14.15 -16.37 0.80
N LEU A 356 13.31 -17.42 0.85
CA LEU A 356 12.49 -17.73 2.01
C LEU A 356 13.34 -18.00 3.27
N LYS A 357 14.44 -18.75 3.14
CA LYS A 357 15.34 -19.05 4.26
C LYS A 357 15.98 -17.81 4.88
N ASN A 358 16.24 -16.79 4.05
CA ASN A 358 16.88 -15.55 4.49
C ASN A 358 15.85 -14.42 4.70
N LEU A 359 14.54 -14.73 4.66
CA LEU A 359 13.48 -13.74 4.88
C LEU A 359 13.54 -13.26 6.33
N GLN A 360 13.68 -11.96 6.52
CA GLN A 360 13.73 -11.35 7.84
C GLN A 360 12.35 -10.86 8.25
N LEU A 361 12.01 -11.02 9.53
CA LEU A 361 10.81 -10.44 10.11
C LEU A 361 11.17 -9.15 10.86
N LYS A 362 10.35 -8.12 10.68
CA LYS A 362 10.29 -6.98 11.60
C LYS A 362 8.89 -6.88 12.18
N VAL A 363 8.82 -6.71 13.49
CA VAL A 363 7.56 -6.43 14.20
C VAL A 363 7.61 -4.97 14.60
N GLY A 364 6.81 -4.17 13.89
CA GLY A 364 6.98 -2.74 13.78
C GLY A 364 8.11 -2.33 12.83
N ASN A 365 8.05 -1.09 12.30
CA ASN A 365 9.05 -0.58 11.35
C ASN A 365 10.15 0.28 12.01
N LEU A 366 9.91 0.77 13.23
CA LEU A 366 10.87 1.60 13.96
C LEU A 366 11.96 0.76 14.65
N PRO A 367 13.20 1.27 14.76
CA PRO A 367 14.20 0.66 15.64
C PRO A 367 13.71 0.72 17.09
N GLN A 368 14.02 -0.30 17.88
CA GLN A 368 13.58 -0.37 19.29
C GLN A 368 14.33 0.64 20.18
N GLU A 369 15.60 0.83 19.91
CA GLU A 369 16.41 1.87 20.55
C GLU A 369 16.31 3.16 19.72
N ASN A 370 16.54 4.32 20.35
CA ASN A 370 16.69 5.64 19.71
C ASN A 370 15.63 6.14 18.70
N ALA A 371 14.48 5.48 18.56
CA ALA A 371 13.42 5.86 17.60
C ALA A 371 13.04 7.34 17.65
N LYS A 372 12.92 7.90 18.86
CA LYS A 372 12.58 9.32 19.04
C LYS A 372 13.59 10.25 18.38
N ASP A 373 14.88 10.07 18.66
CA ASP A 373 15.93 10.94 18.12
C ASP A 373 16.07 10.76 16.60
N LEU A 374 15.89 9.53 16.11
CA LEU A 374 15.84 9.24 14.68
C LEU A 374 14.71 10.02 13.99
N LEU A 375 13.49 9.99 14.55
CA LEU A 375 12.34 10.68 13.97
C LEU A 375 12.43 12.20 14.07
N GLU A 376 13.02 12.73 15.14
CA GLU A 376 13.32 14.15 15.26
C GLU A 376 14.27 14.61 14.14
N ASN A 377 15.29 13.83 13.82
CA ASN A 377 16.19 14.15 12.72
C ASN A 377 15.54 13.92 11.35
N TYR A 378 14.77 12.83 11.19
CA TYR A 378 14.12 12.46 9.93
C TYR A 378 13.16 13.56 9.43
N TYR A 379 12.32 14.10 10.32
CA TYR A 379 11.36 15.15 9.97
C TYR A 379 11.90 16.57 10.18
N THR A 380 13.22 16.76 10.21
CA THR A 380 13.77 18.03 10.69
C THR A 380 13.51 19.23 9.79
N ASP A 381 13.39 18.99 8.48
CA ASP A 381 13.16 20.02 7.47
C ASP A 381 11.67 20.31 7.24
N LEU A 382 10.78 19.67 8.01
CA LEU A 382 9.34 19.87 7.94
C LEU A 382 8.84 20.87 8.99
N GLU A 383 7.99 21.77 8.52
CA GLU A 383 7.22 22.69 9.36
C GLU A 383 5.80 22.78 8.78
N PHE A 384 4.80 22.56 9.63
CA PHE A 384 3.40 22.63 9.25
C PHE A 384 2.69 23.80 9.92
N ASP A 385 1.65 24.28 9.23
CA ASP A 385 0.70 25.24 9.75
C ASP A 385 -0.64 24.52 9.91
N PRO A 386 -1.21 24.40 11.12
CA PRO A 386 -2.46 23.69 11.36
C PRO A 386 -3.66 24.29 10.62
N LYS A 387 -3.50 25.40 9.91
CA LYS A 387 -4.56 26.04 9.08
C LYS A 387 -4.28 26.00 7.58
N ASN A 388 -3.26 25.27 7.14
CA ASN A 388 -2.84 25.24 5.74
C ASN A 388 -2.63 23.81 5.22
N TYR A 389 -3.73 23.07 5.07
CA TYR A 389 -3.69 21.70 4.55
C TYR A 389 -2.97 21.59 3.21
N TYR A 390 -3.35 22.43 2.24
CA TYR A 390 -2.80 22.43 0.89
C TYR A 390 -1.29 22.64 0.87
N GLY A 391 -0.80 23.59 1.67
CA GLY A 391 0.63 23.82 1.85
C GLY A 391 1.35 22.67 2.53
N ASN A 392 0.80 22.13 3.60
CA ASN A 392 1.39 21.00 4.33
C ASN A 392 1.46 19.75 3.46
N TYR A 393 0.40 19.47 2.70
CA TYR A 393 0.32 18.33 1.79
C TYR A 393 1.41 18.40 0.70
N LEU A 394 1.53 19.54 0.01
CA LEU A 394 2.58 19.72 -1.00
C LEU A 394 3.99 19.64 -0.40
N LYS A 395 4.21 20.16 0.81
CA LYS A 395 5.50 20.03 1.52
C LYS A 395 5.84 18.56 1.79
N LEU A 396 4.89 17.74 2.20
CA LEU A 396 5.11 16.30 2.43
C LEU A 396 5.47 15.58 1.14
N LEU A 397 4.72 15.82 0.05
CA LEU A 397 5.01 15.21 -1.24
C LEU A 397 6.43 15.55 -1.72
N GLN A 398 6.81 16.82 -1.62
CA GLN A 398 8.15 17.29 -1.97
C GLN A 398 9.22 16.65 -1.08
N PHE A 399 9.00 16.60 0.25
CA PHE A 399 9.93 15.98 1.19
C PHE A 399 10.23 14.53 0.83
N PHE A 400 9.21 13.76 0.43
CA PHE A 400 9.40 12.37 0.04
C PHE A 400 10.06 12.19 -1.32
N PHE A 401 9.77 13.08 -2.27
CA PHE A 401 10.51 13.11 -3.53
C PHE A 401 12.01 13.38 -3.29
N GLU A 402 12.37 14.35 -2.44
CA GLU A 402 13.77 14.64 -2.13
C GLU A 402 14.44 13.51 -1.34
N LEU A 403 13.70 12.81 -0.47
CA LEU A 403 14.20 11.61 0.21
C LEU A 403 14.50 10.48 -0.79
N GLU A 404 13.57 10.21 -1.70
CA GLU A 404 13.73 9.22 -2.78
C GLU A 404 14.98 9.52 -3.63
N LYS A 405 15.23 10.79 -3.93
CA LYS A 405 16.42 11.28 -4.63
C LYS A 405 17.71 11.11 -3.82
N THR A 406 17.70 11.50 -2.54
CA THR A 406 18.89 11.45 -1.67
C THR A 406 19.31 10.01 -1.37
N CYS A 407 18.36 9.08 -1.26
CA CYS A 407 18.64 7.66 -1.09
C CYS A 407 19.26 6.99 -2.34
N GLN A 408 19.53 7.73 -3.43
CA GLN A 408 20.26 7.21 -4.59
C GLN A 408 21.78 7.10 -4.33
N SER A 409 22.35 7.95 -3.46
CA SER A 409 23.79 8.03 -3.20
C SER A 409 24.17 7.42 -1.84
N TYR A 410 24.07 6.08 -1.73
CA TYR A 410 24.38 5.32 -0.51
C TYR A 410 25.85 5.42 -0.02
N GLU A 411 26.72 6.17 -0.70
CA GLU A 411 28.08 6.46 -0.23
C GLU A 411 28.14 7.58 0.82
N ALA A 412 27.12 8.44 0.92
CA ALA A 412 27.22 9.70 1.68
C ALA A 412 26.57 9.71 3.07
N ILE A 413 25.77 8.70 3.44
CA ILE A 413 25.03 8.71 4.70
C ILE A 413 25.17 7.35 5.39
N ASP A 414 25.33 7.37 6.72
CA ASP A 414 25.39 6.24 7.67
C ASP A 414 24.09 5.39 7.70
N LEU A 415 23.34 5.38 6.61
CA LEU A 415 22.09 4.64 6.35
C LEU A 415 22.33 3.15 6.14
N GLN A 416 23.59 2.68 6.13
CA GLN A 416 23.88 1.25 6.10
C GLN A 416 23.34 0.53 7.35
N VAL A 417 23.21 1.23 8.48
CA VAL A 417 22.77 0.65 9.75
C VAL A 417 21.25 0.41 9.80
N ASN A 418 20.46 1.17 9.04
CA ASN A 418 18.98 1.11 9.09
C ASN A 418 18.35 1.15 7.70
N LYS A 419 18.94 0.48 6.70
CA LYS A 419 18.41 0.46 5.31
C LYS A 419 16.91 0.18 5.28
N GLU A 420 16.46 -0.77 6.09
CA GLU A 420 15.07 -1.21 6.24
C GLU A 420 14.09 -0.10 6.63
N PHE A 421 14.54 0.87 7.43
CA PHE A 421 13.74 2.05 7.77
C PHE A 421 13.48 2.94 6.54
N PHE A 422 14.45 3.05 5.62
CA PHE A 422 14.37 3.90 4.42
C PHE A 422 13.85 3.18 3.18
N ILE A 423 13.40 1.92 3.33
CA ILE A 423 12.85 1.15 2.21
C ILE A 423 11.41 1.55 1.92
N LYS A 424 10.69 2.03 2.94
CA LYS A 424 9.38 2.64 2.75
C LYS A 424 9.59 4.02 2.14
N ASN A 425 9.76 4.08 0.82
CA ASN A 425 9.30 5.26 0.10
C ASN A 425 7.81 5.35 0.44
N PRO A 426 7.33 6.42 1.08
CA PRO A 426 5.91 6.55 1.30
C PRO A 426 5.27 6.61 -0.07
N VAL A 427 4.49 5.58 -0.33
CA VAL A 427 3.61 5.55 -1.47
C VAL A 427 2.69 6.74 -1.29
N HIS A 428 2.56 7.59 -2.31
CA HIS A 428 1.64 8.73 -2.30
C HIS A 428 0.15 8.31 -2.25
N GLU A 429 -0.11 7.04 -1.95
CA GLU A 429 -1.40 6.40 -1.97
C GLU A 429 -2.04 6.43 -0.59
N TYR A 430 -3.34 6.68 -0.60
CA TYR A 430 -4.19 6.57 0.56
C TYR A 430 -4.44 5.09 0.86
N ASP A 431 -3.88 4.59 1.97
CA ASP A 431 -4.06 3.21 2.41
C ASP A 431 -4.94 3.13 3.65
N LYS A 432 -6.20 2.75 3.42
CA LYS A 432 -7.22 2.57 4.45
C LYS A 432 -7.15 1.22 5.17
N GLU A 433 -6.28 0.31 4.74
CA GLU A 433 -6.13 -1.01 5.35
C GLU A 433 -4.90 -1.05 6.27
N ILE A 434 -4.84 -2.06 7.13
CA ILE A 434 -3.61 -2.50 7.78
C ILE A 434 -3.35 -3.92 7.33
N HIS A 435 -2.18 -4.14 6.74
CA HIS A 435 -1.70 -5.44 6.28
C HIS A 435 -0.19 -5.57 6.54
N THR A 436 0.35 -6.78 6.47
CA THR A 436 1.81 -6.94 6.54
C THR A 436 2.45 -6.47 5.24
N GLN A 437 3.68 -5.96 5.31
CA GLN A 437 4.37 -5.39 4.16
C GLN A 437 5.61 -6.21 3.84
N HIS A 438 5.64 -6.82 2.65
CA HIS A 438 6.82 -7.53 2.17
C HIS A 438 7.61 -6.64 1.21
N TYR A 439 8.92 -6.52 1.44
CA TYR A 439 9.84 -5.74 0.63
C TYR A 439 10.83 -6.67 -0.08
N PRO A 440 10.54 -7.09 -1.33
CA PRO A 440 11.30 -8.14 -2.02
C PRO A 440 12.78 -7.82 -2.24
N GLY A 441 13.11 -6.53 -2.46
CA GLY A 441 14.47 -6.08 -2.78
C GLY A 441 15.47 -6.23 -1.62
N VAL A 442 14.98 -6.29 -0.39
CA VAL A 442 15.80 -6.57 0.81
C VAL A 442 15.39 -7.83 1.56
N ASN A 443 14.32 -8.48 1.09
CA ASN A 443 13.80 -9.71 1.66
C ASN A 443 13.40 -9.56 3.14
N VAL A 444 12.54 -8.56 3.40
CA VAL A 444 12.01 -8.25 4.74
C VAL A 444 10.48 -8.28 4.71
N LEU A 445 9.88 -8.96 5.70
CA LEU A 445 8.46 -8.93 6.02
C LEU A 445 8.24 -8.08 7.26
N ILE A 446 7.42 -7.04 7.16
CA ILE A 446 7.07 -6.15 8.28
C ILE A 446 5.65 -6.43 8.73
N VAL A 447 5.48 -6.73 10.02
CA VAL A 447 4.18 -6.80 10.70
C VAL A 447 3.98 -5.48 11.44
N PRO A 448 3.09 -4.58 10.98
CA PRO A 448 2.83 -3.32 11.67
C PRO A 448 2.30 -3.55 13.09
N LEU A 449 2.68 -2.70 14.05
CA LEU A 449 2.21 -2.82 15.43
C LEU A 449 0.68 -2.74 15.54
N MET A 450 0.03 -1.94 14.70
CA MET A 450 -1.43 -1.82 14.66
C MET A 450 -2.15 -3.12 14.28
N LEU A 451 -1.46 -4.08 13.66
CA LEU A 451 -2.01 -5.40 13.36
C LEU A 451 -2.04 -6.29 14.63
N LEU A 452 -1.33 -5.91 15.70
CA LEU A 452 -1.21 -6.67 16.94
C LEU A 452 -2.38 -6.45 17.91
N ARG A 453 -3.60 -6.45 17.37
CA ARG A 453 -4.85 -6.22 18.11
C ARG A 453 -5.94 -7.22 17.68
N PRO A 454 -7.00 -7.45 18.49
CA PRO A 454 -8.14 -8.26 18.07
C PRO A 454 -8.76 -7.78 16.75
N PRO A 455 -9.22 -8.69 15.88
CA PRO A 455 -9.24 -10.15 16.04
C PRO A 455 -7.92 -10.85 15.63
N ILE A 456 -6.90 -10.10 15.19
CA ILE A 456 -5.70 -10.69 14.59
C ILE A 456 -4.72 -11.20 15.64
N TYR A 457 -4.44 -10.41 16.68
CA TYR A 457 -3.52 -10.82 17.73
C TYR A 457 -3.82 -10.12 19.04
N HIS A 458 -3.51 -10.77 20.15
CA HIS A 458 -3.46 -10.14 21.46
C HIS A 458 -2.62 -11.05 22.36
N GLY A 459 -1.80 -10.49 23.26
CA GLY A 459 -0.92 -11.31 24.12
C GLY A 459 -1.68 -12.35 24.96
N ALA A 460 -2.89 -11.99 25.41
CA ALA A 460 -3.80 -12.86 26.15
C ALA A 460 -4.66 -13.82 25.30
N PHE A 461 -4.57 -13.80 23.98
CA PHE A 461 -5.24 -14.81 23.15
C PHE A 461 -4.61 -16.19 23.34
N GLU A 462 -5.43 -17.21 23.18
CA GLU A 462 -5.01 -18.59 23.05
C GLU A 462 -4.26 -18.80 21.73
N GLU A 463 -3.30 -19.72 21.72
CA GLU A 463 -2.45 -19.98 20.54
C GLU A 463 -3.26 -20.37 19.30
N ILE A 464 -4.43 -21.01 19.46
CA ILE A 464 -5.29 -21.32 18.31
C ILE A 464 -5.74 -20.07 17.56
N ILE A 465 -6.04 -18.97 18.27
CA ILE A 465 -6.44 -17.71 17.63
C ILE A 465 -5.20 -17.10 16.97
N LYS A 466 -4.10 -16.92 17.72
CA LYS A 466 -2.87 -16.30 17.21
C LYS A 466 -2.31 -17.01 15.97
N CYS A 467 -2.24 -18.35 15.99
CA CYS A 467 -1.74 -19.13 14.87
C CYS A 467 -2.69 -19.11 13.68
N SER A 468 -4.00 -19.20 13.90
CA SER A 468 -4.97 -19.19 12.79
C SER A 468 -5.05 -17.83 12.11
N SER A 469 -4.92 -16.71 12.82
CA SER A 469 -4.93 -15.36 12.23
C SER A 469 -3.52 -14.91 11.82
N LEU A 470 -2.73 -14.35 12.75
CA LEU A 470 -1.43 -13.74 12.44
C LEU A 470 -0.46 -14.75 11.81
N GLY A 471 -0.48 -16.00 12.27
CA GLY A 471 0.32 -17.07 11.67
C GLY A 471 0.00 -17.28 10.19
N THR A 472 -1.28 -17.39 9.84
CA THR A 472 -1.73 -17.55 8.44
C THR A 472 -1.34 -16.36 7.58
N ILE A 473 -1.49 -15.14 8.10
CA ILE A 473 -1.12 -13.90 7.40
C ILE A 473 0.39 -13.91 7.10
N MET A 474 1.23 -14.12 8.12
CA MET A 474 2.69 -14.14 7.94
C MET A 474 3.14 -15.26 6.99
N ALA A 475 2.54 -16.44 7.07
CA ALA A 475 2.87 -17.56 6.19
C ALA A 475 2.50 -17.30 4.74
N SER A 476 1.33 -16.69 4.49
CA SER A 476 0.92 -16.28 3.15
C SER A 476 1.86 -15.20 2.60
N ASP A 477 2.10 -14.13 3.36
CA ASP A 477 2.90 -13.01 2.86
C ASP A 477 4.38 -13.36 2.67
N ALA A 478 4.93 -14.30 3.46
CA ALA A 478 6.24 -14.89 3.19
C ALA A 478 6.29 -15.62 1.84
N PHE A 479 5.21 -16.32 1.48
CA PHE A 479 5.13 -17.08 0.24
C PHE A 479 4.89 -16.21 -1.00
N LYS A 480 4.21 -15.05 -0.85
CA LYS A 480 4.01 -14.08 -1.95
C LYS A 480 5.30 -13.63 -2.61
N SER A 481 6.44 -13.74 -1.91
CA SER A 481 7.76 -13.46 -2.48
C SER A 481 8.11 -14.31 -3.71
N LEU A 482 7.39 -15.42 -3.99
CA LEU A 482 7.53 -16.22 -5.20
C LEU A 482 7.12 -15.45 -6.46
N GLY A 483 6.07 -14.63 -6.36
CA GLY A 483 5.51 -13.86 -7.47
C GLY A 483 6.44 -12.76 -7.96
N THR A 484 7.51 -12.48 -7.20
CA THR A 484 8.55 -11.51 -7.55
C THR A 484 9.64 -12.12 -8.44
N LEU A 485 9.59 -13.43 -8.69
CA LEU A 485 10.55 -14.13 -9.55
C LEU A 485 10.07 -14.16 -11.00
N PRO A 486 10.99 -14.12 -11.98
CA PRO A 486 10.63 -14.21 -13.39
C PRO A 486 9.82 -15.47 -13.70
N GLY A 487 8.72 -15.30 -14.46
CA GLY A 487 7.86 -16.41 -14.90
C GLY A 487 6.72 -16.77 -13.94
N TYR A 488 6.59 -16.08 -12.80
CA TYR A 488 5.45 -16.23 -11.89
C TYR A 488 4.52 -15.03 -12.01
N ASN A 489 3.22 -15.29 -12.10
CA ASN A 489 2.20 -14.25 -12.05
C ASN A 489 1.92 -13.87 -10.58
N GLU A 490 1.93 -12.58 -10.26
CA GLU A 490 1.73 -12.08 -8.91
C GLU A 490 0.34 -12.43 -8.34
N HIS A 491 -0.71 -12.26 -9.15
CA HIS A 491 -2.09 -12.54 -8.75
C HIS A 491 -2.35 -14.04 -8.52
N GLU A 492 -1.84 -14.91 -9.41
CA GLU A 492 -1.90 -16.35 -9.19
C GLU A 492 -1.12 -16.76 -7.94
N THR A 493 0.06 -16.15 -7.73
CA THR A 493 0.87 -16.41 -6.55
C THR A 493 0.16 -16.00 -5.27
N GLU A 494 -0.60 -14.91 -5.25
CA GLU A 494 -1.37 -14.50 -4.07
C GLU A 494 -2.38 -15.57 -3.64
N ASN A 495 -3.09 -16.16 -4.60
CA ASN A 495 -4.04 -17.24 -4.33
C ASN A 495 -3.33 -18.49 -3.77
N PHE A 496 -2.20 -18.89 -4.36
CA PHE A 496 -1.39 -20.02 -3.87
C PHE A 496 -0.79 -19.75 -2.48
N ALA A 497 -0.31 -18.53 -2.25
CA ALA A 497 0.19 -18.08 -0.97
C ALA A 497 -0.88 -18.19 0.12
N GLY A 498 -2.13 -17.87 -0.20
CA GLY A 498 -3.28 -18.06 0.70
C GLY A 498 -3.49 -19.52 1.10
N VAL A 499 -3.45 -20.45 0.14
CA VAL A 499 -3.58 -21.90 0.38
C VAL A 499 -2.44 -22.39 1.27
N ILE A 500 -1.20 -22.10 0.86
CA ILE A 500 0.00 -22.59 1.53
C ILE A 500 0.14 -21.99 2.92
N GLY A 501 -0.17 -20.70 3.08
CA GLY A 501 -0.13 -20.01 4.36
C GLY A 501 -1.12 -20.61 5.36
N LEU A 502 -2.36 -20.82 4.93
CA LEU A 502 -3.39 -21.43 5.79
C LEU A 502 -3.06 -22.90 6.12
N HIS A 503 -2.58 -23.68 5.15
CA HIS A 503 -2.11 -25.05 5.39
C HIS A 503 -0.97 -25.09 6.41
N ALA A 504 0.07 -24.27 6.22
CA ALA A 504 1.24 -24.26 7.08
C ALA A 504 0.86 -23.92 8.52
N SER A 505 0.04 -22.89 8.74
CA SER A 505 -0.42 -22.52 10.08
C SER A 505 -1.30 -23.60 10.72
N TYR A 506 -2.17 -24.25 9.93
CA TYR A 506 -2.98 -25.37 10.39
C TYR A 506 -2.12 -26.54 10.86
N GLU A 507 -1.16 -26.96 10.04
CA GLU A 507 -0.28 -28.09 10.34
C GLU A 507 0.63 -27.80 11.52
N ILE A 508 1.23 -26.61 11.60
CA ILE A 508 2.07 -26.20 12.75
C ILE A 508 1.26 -26.30 14.04
N PHE A 509 0.02 -25.79 14.04
CA PHE A 509 -0.83 -25.82 15.21
C PHE A 509 -1.22 -27.26 15.57
N PHE A 510 -1.93 -27.97 14.68
CA PHE A 510 -2.53 -29.27 15.01
C PHE A 510 -1.53 -30.42 15.15
N SER A 511 -0.39 -30.38 14.44
CA SER A 511 0.65 -31.42 14.60
C SER A 511 1.38 -31.34 15.94
N SER A 512 1.34 -30.18 16.61
CA SER A 512 1.97 -29.98 17.92
C SER A 512 1.07 -30.32 19.11
N LEU A 513 -0.24 -30.48 18.89
CA LEU A 513 -1.20 -30.66 19.98
C LEU A 513 -1.21 -32.07 20.56
N THR A 514 -1.19 -32.13 21.87
CA THR A 514 -1.51 -33.32 22.66
C THR A 514 -3.03 -33.46 22.89
N SER A 515 -3.47 -34.65 23.31
CA SER A 515 -4.89 -34.87 23.66
C SER A 515 -5.37 -34.02 24.85
N GLU A 516 -4.46 -33.68 25.77
CA GLU A 516 -4.74 -32.79 26.90
C GLU A 516 -4.98 -31.35 26.42
N GLU A 517 -4.17 -30.86 25.49
CA GLU A 517 -4.33 -29.52 24.91
C GLU A 517 -5.62 -29.40 24.09
N ILE A 518 -5.96 -30.44 23.31
CA ILE A 518 -7.25 -30.48 22.59
C ILE A 518 -8.42 -30.38 23.58
N SER A 519 -8.38 -31.15 24.67
CA SER A 519 -9.42 -31.13 25.72
C SER A 519 -9.49 -29.77 26.43
N ARG A 520 -8.34 -29.11 26.60
CA ARG A 520 -8.26 -27.76 27.14
C ARG A 520 -8.94 -26.75 26.21
N TYR A 521 -8.66 -26.76 24.91
CA TYR A 521 -9.31 -25.87 23.95
C TYR A 521 -10.83 -26.12 23.88
N GLN A 522 -11.26 -27.38 23.92
CA GLN A 522 -12.68 -27.72 24.02
C GLN A 522 -13.34 -27.10 25.24
N THR A 523 -12.65 -27.13 26.38
CA THR A 523 -13.16 -26.53 27.63
C THR A 523 -13.19 -25.01 27.57
N VAL A 524 -12.09 -24.37 27.16
CA VAL A 524 -11.94 -22.90 27.10
C VAL A 524 -12.96 -22.30 26.14
N PHE A 525 -13.17 -22.93 24.99
CA PHE A 525 -14.06 -22.44 23.96
C PHE A 525 -15.44 -23.09 23.98
N GLY A 526 -15.78 -23.91 24.98
CA GLY A 526 -17.08 -24.60 25.04
C GLY A 526 -17.43 -25.37 23.76
N LEU A 527 -16.45 -26.10 23.21
CA LEU A 527 -16.56 -26.91 21.99
C LEU A 527 -16.67 -28.38 22.36
N SER A 528 -17.41 -29.16 21.56
CA SER A 528 -17.75 -30.55 21.91
C SER A 528 -16.84 -31.59 21.28
N SER A 529 -16.01 -31.20 20.30
CA SER A 529 -15.21 -32.14 19.52
C SER A 529 -13.95 -31.49 18.94
N LEU A 530 -12.98 -32.31 18.53
CA LEU A 530 -11.82 -31.84 17.76
C LEU A 530 -12.27 -31.19 16.44
N GLN A 531 -13.34 -31.68 15.84
CA GLN A 531 -13.91 -31.11 14.62
C GLN A 531 -14.34 -29.64 14.83
N ASP A 532 -14.95 -29.34 15.98
CA ASP A 532 -15.37 -27.97 16.30
C ASP A 532 -14.17 -27.05 16.54
N VAL A 533 -13.09 -27.57 17.14
CA VAL A 533 -11.81 -26.86 17.29
C VAL A 533 -11.23 -26.52 15.91
N LYS A 534 -11.21 -27.49 14.97
CA LYS A 534 -10.77 -27.28 13.58
C LYS A 534 -11.63 -26.26 12.84
N LYS A 535 -12.97 -26.31 13.00
CA LYS A 535 -13.88 -25.31 12.39
C LYS A 535 -13.57 -23.91 12.90
N MET A 536 -13.36 -23.76 14.20
CA MET A 536 -13.02 -22.47 14.80
C MET A 536 -11.69 -21.94 14.26
N PHE A 537 -10.69 -22.80 14.06
CA PHE A 537 -9.43 -22.43 13.42
C PHE A 537 -9.65 -21.80 12.04
N PHE A 538 -10.38 -22.47 11.15
CA PHE A 538 -10.63 -21.96 9.79
C PHE A 538 -11.49 -20.69 9.78
N LEU A 539 -12.51 -20.61 10.64
CA LEU A 539 -13.34 -19.41 10.77
C LEU A 539 -12.49 -18.21 11.21
N ASN A 540 -11.61 -18.38 12.20
CA ASN A 540 -10.75 -17.30 12.66
C ASN A 540 -9.71 -16.90 11.59
N ALA A 541 -9.11 -17.87 10.89
CA ALA A 541 -8.12 -17.61 9.87
C ALA A 541 -8.65 -16.78 8.69
N LEU A 542 -9.90 -17.05 8.29
CA LEU A 542 -10.54 -16.38 7.17
C LEU A 542 -11.29 -15.12 7.58
N HIS A 543 -11.43 -14.88 8.89
CA HIS A 543 -12.18 -13.73 9.40
C HIS A 543 -11.60 -12.40 8.94
N TYR A 544 -10.27 -12.26 8.85
CA TYR A 544 -9.60 -11.06 8.35
C TYR A 544 -10.02 -10.68 6.91
N LYS A 545 -10.54 -11.63 6.12
CA LYS A 545 -11.06 -11.40 4.77
C LYS A 545 -12.56 -11.08 4.72
N SER A 546 -13.20 -10.91 5.88
CA SER A 546 -14.60 -10.49 5.99
C SER A 546 -14.76 -9.02 5.63
N GLY A 547 -15.84 -8.68 4.92
CA GLY A 547 -16.11 -7.31 4.50
C GLY A 547 -17.45 -7.16 3.78
N TRP A 548 -17.78 -5.90 3.48
CA TRP A 548 -18.85 -5.46 2.61
C TRP A 548 -18.51 -5.77 1.16
N LEU A 549 -19.46 -6.41 0.47
CA LEU A 549 -19.29 -6.95 -0.89
C LEU A 549 -18.26 -8.09 -0.91
N SER A 550 -18.48 -9.09 -1.76
CA SER A 550 -17.65 -10.30 -1.84
C SER A 550 -16.29 -10.05 -2.52
N SER A 551 -15.63 -8.91 -2.28
CA SER A 551 -14.35 -8.56 -2.91
C SER A 551 -13.28 -9.61 -2.64
N ASN A 552 -13.30 -10.22 -1.45
CA ASN A 552 -12.43 -11.36 -1.10
C ASN A 552 -13.10 -12.73 -1.30
N GLY A 553 -14.33 -12.78 -1.81
CA GLY A 553 -15.11 -14.01 -1.94
C GLY A 553 -14.46 -15.02 -2.87
N SER A 554 -13.93 -14.56 -4.01
CA SER A 554 -13.20 -15.40 -4.97
C SER A 554 -11.90 -15.96 -4.37
N TYR A 555 -11.12 -15.11 -3.69
CA TYR A 555 -9.91 -15.51 -2.98
C TYR A 555 -10.21 -16.56 -1.90
N VAL A 556 -11.20 -16.30 -1.03
CA VAL A 556 -11.57 -17.25 0.04
C VAL A 556 -12.08 -18.55 -0.55
N ALA A 557 -12.92 -18.51 -1.58
CA ALA A 557 -13.39 -19.70 -2.27
C ALA A 557 -12.25 -20.51 -2.90
N PHE A 558 -11.27 -19.84 -3.51
CA PHE A 558 -10.06 -20.49 -4.03
C PHE A 558 -9.29 -21.17 -2.90
N VAL A 559 -8.97 -20.44 -1.83
CA VAL A 559 -8.17 -20.97 -0.72
C VAL A 559 -8.81 -22.21 -0.10
N VAL A 560 -10.10 -22.16 0.22
CA VAL A 560 -10.77 -23.28 0.92
C VAL A 560 -11.05 -24.48 0.01
N SER A 561 -11.23 -24.27 -1.30
CA SER A 561 -11.46 -25.37 -2.25
C SER A 561 -10.20 -26.19 -2.56
N HIS A 562 -9.01 -25.66 -2.25
CA HIS A 562 -7.74 -26.33 -2.46
C HIS A 562 -7.14 -26.91 -1.17
N LEU A 563 -7.89 -26.93 -0.06
CA LEU A 563 -7.44 -27.44 1.23
C LEU A 563 -8.22 -28.68 1.66
N SER A 564 -7.52 -29.82 1.69
CA SER A 564 -8.11 -31.10 2.06
C SER A 564 -8.61 -31.14 3.51
N GLU A 565 -7.89 -30.47 4.40
CA GLU A 565 -8.16 -30.36 5.83
C GLU A 565 -9.42 -29.53 6.06
N PHE A 566 -9.64 -28.51 5.22
CA PHE A 566 -10.87 -27.73 5.22
C PHE A 566 -12.05 -28.61 4.80
N ALA A 567 -11.91 -29.34 3.69
CA ALA A 567 -12.95 -30.25 3.19
C ALA A 567 -13.32 -31.32 4.22
N GLU A 568 -12.34 -31.90 4.91
CA GLU A 568 -12.55 -32.85 6.00
C GLU A 568 -13.22 -32.20 7.22
N THR A 569 -12.85 -30.96 7.55
CA THR A 569 -13.37 -30.23 8.71
C THR A 569 -14.86 -29.85 8.56
N PHE A 570 -15.30 -29.58 7.33
CA PHE A 570 -16.69 -29.20 7.05
C PHE A 570 -17.52 -30.32 6.40
N ASP A 571 -16.99 -31.54 6.32
CA ASP A 571 -17.61 -32.71 5.64
C ASP A 571 -18.07 -32.36 4.21
N CYS A 572 -17.18 -31.72 3.44
CA CYS A 572 -17.42 -31.34 2.05
C CYS A 572 -17.46 -32.59 1.17
N LYS A 573 -18.64 -33.20 1.03
CA LYS A 573 -18.85 -34.46 0.28
C LYS A 573 -18.46 -34.39 -1.20
N MET A 574 -18.39 -33.20 -1.80
CA MET A 574 -17.97 -32.99 -3.20
C MET A 574 -16.50 -33.38 -3.43
N ASP A 575 -15.65 -33.23 -2.42
CA ASP A 575 -14.22 -33.48 -2.53
C ASP A 575 -13.88 -34.98 -2.52
N ARG A 576 -14.72 -35.82 -1.89
CA ARG A 576 -14.66 -37.28 -2.09
C ARG A 576 -14.95 -37.70 -3.53
N PHE A 577 -15.73 -36.91 -4.26
CA PHE A 577 -16.05 -37.18 -5.66
C PHE A 577 -14.95 -36.68 -6.58
N LEU A 578 -14.32 -35.53 -6.31
CA LEU A 578 -13.20 -35.02 -7.08
C LEU A 578 -11.88 -35.77 -6.82
N LYS A 579 -11.61 -36.22 -5.58
CA LYS A 579 -10.47 -37.10 -5.25
C LYS A 579 -10.58 -38.53 -5.85
N MET A 580 -11.69 -38.87 -6.50
CA MET A 580 -11.86 -40.14 -7.23
C MET A 580 -11.45 -40.05 -8.71
N PHE A 581 -11.14 -38.86 -9.21
CA PHE A 581 -10.61 -38.60 -10.55
C PHE A 581 -9.21 -37.99 -10.43
#